data_AF-A0A9D3PU47-F1
#
_entry.id   AF-A0A9D3PU47-F1
#
_cell.length_a   1.000
_cell.length_b   1.000
_cell.length_c   1.000
_cell.angle_alpha   90.00
_cell.angle_beta   90.00
_cell.angle_gamma   90.00
#
_symmetry.space_group_name_H-M   'P 1'
#
loop_
_entity.id
_entity.type
_entity.pdbx_description
1 polymer ?
#
loop_
_entity_poly.entity_id
_entity_poly.type
_entity_poly.pdbx_seq_one_letter_code
_entity_poly.pdbx_strand_id
1 'polypeptide(L)'
;MNHTPSPHMTEAAKAGAGLLSGLGLGPERMRSPDSMTNTPSPPGGTPNSSPPLLLSPGCGGMGPGLGECGDWESREELRLRELEEARARAAQMEKTMRWWSDCTANWREKWSKVRAERNKARDEVRQLRQRLDALTKELTGVRRERQELSGENEQLRQEALRLRADRAAPASPPPPASPASPAADAKPPCDADAPGDGPGSPEQEPVRDVGADKPDRHKEMELLESLLRSKADAPESWDARSASSLRSALSRQDRSRLLWDDITILEEDTSKATALQLRLDESQKVLLKEREDKHMLSKNIEKLENELSQWKLKYEELSKTKQEALKQLNLLKEVHQDELGRMSEDLEDELGARSSMDKKLAELRGEMERLQAENAAEWGRRERLETEKLALERDNKKLRSQIEDLEEQLARKRRQAASALDTDLKTIQSELFERNKELADLRHVHTKLKKQYQEKMAELAHANRRVEQHEAEVKKLRLRVEELKKELGQAEDELDEAHNQTRKLQRSLDEQVEQSENLQVQLEHLQSRLRRQQNPGLFGKMRSSRFSPDNPDGPASDLDEEEEELQIQIA
;
A
#
# COMPACT_ATOMS: atom_id res chain seq x y z
N MET A 1 -45.24 -39.99 5.96
CA MET A 1 -46.37 -39.04 5.98
C MET A 1 -45.82 -37.63 6.02
N ASN A 2 -46.17 -36.84 5.01
CA ASN A 2 -46.18 -35.38 4.86
C ASN A 2 -45.15 -34.50 5.61
N HIS A 3 -44.29 -33.85 4.80
CA HIS A 3 -43.73 -32.54 5.11
C HIS A 3 -44.75 -31.42 4.82
N THR A 4 -44.54 -30.26 5.45
CA THR A 4 -45.32 -29.02 5.31
C THR A 4 -44.87 -28.12 4.12
N PRO A 5 -45.68 -27.13 3.70
CA PRO A 5 -45.56 -26.50 2.37
C PRO A 5 -44.91 -25.09 2.32
N SER A 6 -44.75 -24.64 1.06
CA SER A 6 -44.41 -23.31 0.46
C SER A 6 -45.41 -22.17 0.83
N PRO A 7 -45.39 -20.91 0.29
CA PRO A 7 -44.65 -20.37 -0.88
C PRO A 7 -44.11 -18.90 -0.82
N HIS A 8 -43.54 -18.49 -1.96
CA HIS A 8 -43.20 -17.14 -2.45
C HIS A 8 -44.30 -16.06 -2.34
N MET A 9 -43.90 -14.77 -2.33
CA MET A 9 -44.65 -13.63 -2.89
C MET A 9 -43.71 -12.54 -3.44
N THR A 10 -44.25 -11.71 -4.34
CA THR A 10 -43.58 -10.60 -5.07
C THR A 10 -44.52 -9.40 -5.15
N GLU A 11 -44.03 -8.17 -4.97
CA GLU A 11 -44.68 -6.98 -5.56
C GLU A 11 -43.75 -5.76 -5.67
N ALA A 12 -44.20 -4.67 -6.31
CA ALA A 12 -43.32 -3.72 -7.01
C ALA A 12 -43.68 -2.22 -6.87
N ALA A 13 -42.68 -1.39 -7.22
CA ALA A 13 -42.77 -0.04 -7.82
C ALA A 13 -43.47 1.13 -7.10
N LYS A 14 -42.74 2.25 -6.94
CA LYS A 14 -43.02 3.50 -7.67
C LYS A 14 -41.90 4.55 -7.58
N ALA A 15 -41.89 5.47 -8.55
CA ALA A 15 -40.91 6.54 -8.70
C ALA A 15 -41.34 7.85 -8.01
N GLY A 16 -40.37 8.73 -7.74
CA GLY A 16 -40.60 10.11 -7.31
C GLY A 16 -39.38 10.97 -7.60
N ALA A 17 -39.47 11.85 -8.60
CA ALA A 17 -38.47 12.87 -8.87
C ALA A 17 -38.80 14.14 -8.07
N GLY A 18 -37.79 14.78 -7.46
CA GLY A 18 -37.96 16.01 -6.68
C GLY A 18 -36.70 16.87 -6.71
N LEU A 19 -36.78 18.02 -7.38
CA LEU A 19 -35.74 19.05 -7.41
C LEU A 19 -35.74 19.82 -6.08
N LEU A 20 -34.60 19.84 -5.37
CA LEU A 20 -34.24 20.95 -4.48
C LEU A 20 -32.72 21.19 -4.50
N SER A 21 -32.33 22.41 -4.88
CA SER A 21 -30.97 22.92 -4.69
C SER A 21 -30.88 23.63 -3.35
N GLY A 22 -29.81 23.43 -2.56
CA GLY A 22 -29.66 24.14 -1.29
C GLY A 22 -28.46 23.72 -0.43
N LEU A 23 -27.34 24.42 -0.63
CA LEU A 23 -26.34 24.78 0.38
C LEU A 23 -25.75 23.71 1.34
N GLY A 24 -24.48 23.37 1.10
CA GLY A 24 -23.44 23.51 2.14
C GLY A 24 -23.05 22.29 2.99
N LEU A 25 -21.77 22.30 3.40
CA LEU A 25 -21.12 21.47 4.43
C LEU A 25 -20.90 19.97 4.09
N GLY A 26 -19.79 19.69 3.40
CA GLY A 26 -19.26 18.34 3.23
C GLY A 26 -18.54 17.81 4.49
N PRO A 27 -18.46 16.48 4.70
CA PRO A 27 -17.93 15.91 5.93
C PRO A 27 -16.39 15.82 5.96
N GLU A 28 -15.84 16.33 7.06
CA GLU A 28 -14.54 15.99 7.69
C GLU A 28 -13.84 14.73 7.16
N ARG A 29 -12.78 14.91 6.37
CA ARG A 29 -11.84 13.84 5.99
C ARG A 29 -10.71 13.78 7.02
N MET A 30 -10.89 12.99 8.08
CA MET A 30 -9.79 12.73 9.03
C MET A 30 -8.56 12.15 8.30
N ARG A 31 -7.45 12.88 8.38
CA ARG A 31 -6.13 12.51 7.88
C ARG A 31 -5.43 11.68 8.98
N SER A 32 -4.82 10.55 8.63
CA SER A 32 -3.98 9.80 9.57
C SER A 32 -2.60 10.47 9.72
N PRO A 33 -1.92 10.31 10.87
CA PRO A 33 -0.54 10.75 11.03
C PRO A 33 0.43 9.71 10.46
N ASP A 34 1.32 10.14 9.57
CA ASP A 34 2.47 9.35 9.13
C ASP A 34 3.67 9.61 10.05
N SER A 35 4.14 8.56 10.72
CA SER A 35 5.51 8.45 11.23
C SER A 35 5.82 7.01 11.61
N MET A 36 6.62 6.34 10.78
CA MET A 36 7.80 5.58 11.19
C MET A 36 8.56 5.17 9.92
N THR A 37 9.74 5.75 9.74
CA THR A 37 10.71 5.37 8.70
C THR A 37 11.31 3.98 8.96
N ASN A 38 11.90 3.40 7.91
CA ASN A 38 12.77 2.21 7.91
C ASN A 38 12.08 0.83 7.94
N THR A 39 11.85 0.28 6.75
CA THR A 39 11.92 -1.16 6.49
C THR A 39 12.90 -1.39 5.33
N PRO A 40 13.95 -2.23 5.48
CA PRO A 40 14.88 -2.50 4.41
C PRO A 40 14.21 -3.37 3.33
N SER A 41 14.37 -3.00 2.06
CA SER A 41 13.98 -3.84 0.94
C SER A 41 15.00 -4.98 0.77
N PRO A 42 14.58 -6.24 0.56
CA PRO A 42 15.49 -7.28 0.10
C PRO A 42 15.94 -6.97 -1.35
N PRO A 43 17.18 -7.31 -1.74
CA PRO A 43 17.66 -7.06 -3.09
C PRO A 43 16.89 -7.91 -4.11
N GLY A 44 16.63 -7.32 -5.28
CA GLY A 44 15.91 -7.99 -6.36
C GLY A 44 16.66 -9.20 -6.91
N GLY A 45 15.89 -10.25 -7.23
CA GLY A 45 16.43 -11.50 -7.76
C GLY A 45 15.31 -12.50 -8.02
N THR A 46 14.53 -12.28 -9.08
CA THR A 46 13.57 -13.27 -9.58
C THR A 46 14.28 -14.23 -10.55
N PRO A 47 14.54 -15.49 -10.19
CA PRO A 47 14.94 -16.49 -11.18
C PRO A 47 13.70 -16.90 -11.97
N ASN A 48 13.61 -16.42 -13.21
CA ASN A 48 12.64 -16.92 -14.18
C ASN A 48 13.08 -18.31 -14.64
N SER A 49 12.56 -19.37 -14.02
CA SER A 49 12.84 -20.76 -14.39
C SER A 49 11.58 -21.44 -14.90
N SER A 50 11.38 -21.36 -16.22
CA SER A 50 10.56 -22.35 -16.92
C SER A 50 11.29 -23.70 -16.88
N PRO A 51 10.61 -24.85 -16.66
CA PRO A 51 11.27 -26.14 -16.66
C PRO A 51 11.77 -26.49 -18.07
N PRO A 52 12.96 -27.09 -18.23
CA PRO A 52 13.39 -27.61 -19.51
C PRO A 52 12.51 -28.80 -19.89
N LEU A 53 12.12 -28.88 -21.16
CA LEU A 53 11.42 -30.04 -21.71
C LEU A 53 12.39 -31.24 -21.72
N LEU A 54 12.11 -32.25 -20.89
CA LEU A 54 12.84 -33.51 -20.92
C LEU A 54 12.50 -34.27 -22.20
N LEU A 55 13.43 -34.23 -23.17
CA LEU A 55 13.44 -35.11 -24.32
C LEU A 55 13.66 -36.55 -23.86
N SER A 56 12.73 -37.44 -24.19
CA SER A 56 12.86 -38.87 -23.92
C SER A 56 13.99 -39.48 -24.77
N PRO A 57 14.92 -40.26 -24.18
CA PRO A 57 15.83 -41.09 -24.97
C PRO A 57 15.03 -42.18 -25.70
N GLY A 58 15.15 -42.21 -27.03
CA GLY A 58 14.48 -43.20 -27.87
C GLY A 58 15.07 -44.60 -27.72
N CYS A 59 14.25 -45.61 -28.01
CA CYS A 59 14.67 -47.01 -28.05
C CYS A 59 15.80 -47.25 -29.06
N GLY A 60 16.84 -48.00 -28.67
CA GLY A 60 17.84 -48.49 -29.62
C GLY A 60 18.89 -49.42 -29.01
N GLY A 61 19.04 -50.62 -29.58
CA GLY A 61 20.21 -51.49 -29.36
C GLY A 61 19.99 -52.68 -28.41
N MET A 62 20.02 -53.89 -28.97
CA MET A 62 20.18 -55.14 -28.21
C MET A 62 21.66 -55.40 -27.94
N GLY A 63 22.01 -55.94 -26.78
CA GLY A 63 23.36 -56.44 -26.47
C GLY A 63 23.47 -56.98 -25.04
N PRO A 64 23.67 -58.29 -24.82
CA PRO A 64 23.79 -58.86 -23.48
C PRO A 64 25.25 -58.94 -23.02
N GLY A 65 25.57 -58.38 -21.85
CA GLY A 65 26.90 -58.56 -21.26
C GLY A 65 27.19 -57.74 -20.00
N LEU A 66 27.21 -58.41 -18.84
CA LEU A 66 28.10 -58.13 -17.70
C LEU A 66 28.22 -56.65 -17.26
N GLY A 67 27.20 -56.12 -16.58
CA GLY A 67 27.27 -54.77 -15.99
C GLY A 67 26.28 -54.45 -14.85
N GLU A 68 25.46 -55.39 -14.39
CA GLU A 68 24.26 -55.10 -13.59
C GLU A 68 24.50 -54.50 -12.17
N CYS A 69 25.71 -54.52 -11.60
CA CYS A 69 25.91 -54.00 -10.23
C CYS A 69 25.93 -52.46 -10.15
N GLY A 70 26.41 -51.76 -11.20
CA GLY A 70 26.58 -50.29 -11.17
C GLY A 70 25.37 -49.50 -11.69
N ASP A 71 24.48 -50.14 -12.47
CA ASP A 71 23.26 -49.53 -12.98
C ASP A 71 22.25 -49.27 -11.84
N TRP A 72 22.14 -50.20 -10.89
CA TRP A 72 21.31 -50.01 -9.69
C TRP A 72 21.80 -48.86 -8.80
N GLU A 73 23.11 -48.74 -8.55
CA GLU A 73 23.66 -47.60 -7.78
C GLU A 73 23.44 -46.27 -8.50
N SER A 74 23.69 -46.22 -9.82
CA SER A 74 23.49 -45.01 -10.64
C SER A 74 22.01 -44.57 -10.67
N ARG A 75 21.09 -45.53 -10.71
CA ARG A 75 19.65 -45.29 -10.74
C ARG A 75 19.08 -44.90 -9.36
N GLU A 76 19.60 -45.47 -8.29
CA GLU A 76 19.23 -45.08 -6.92
C GLU A 76 19.83 -43.72 -6.56
N GLU A 77 21.06 -43.41 -7.00
CA GLU A 77 21.63 -42.06 -6.92
C GLU A 77 20.77 -41.01 -7.66
N LEU A 78 20.31 -41.32 -8.88
CA LEU A 78 19.43 -40.43 -9.63
C LEU A 78 18.12 -40.18 -8.86
N ARG A 79 17.52 -41.25 -8.31
CA ARG A 79 16.30 -41.19 -7.50
C ARG A 79 16.50 -40.38 -6.21
N LEU A 80 17.66 -40.49 -5.56
CA LEU A 80 18.02 -39.68 -4.40
C LEU A 80 18.16 -38.20 -4.78
N ARG A 81 18.81 -37.88 -5.90
CA ARG A 81 18.90 -36.50 -6.42
C ARG A 81 17.52 -35.92 -6.77
N GLU A 82 16.64 -36.69 -7.39
CA GLU A 82 15.24 -36.30 -7.65
C GLU A 82 14.46 -36.04 -6.36
N LEU A 83 14.64 -36.88 -5.33
CA LEU A 83 14.05 -36.69 -4.00
C LEU A 83 14.59 -35.45 -3.29
N GLU A 84 15.88 -35.17 -3.40
CA GLU A 84 16.50 -33.95 -2.87
C GLU A 84 16.03 -32.69 -3.60
N GLU A 85 15.90 -32.74 -4.93
CA GLU A 85 15.35 -31.63 -5.70
C GLU A 85 13.86 -31.39 -5.36
N ALA A 86 13.07 -32.46 -5.20
CA ALA A 86 11.68 -32.37 -4.74
C ALA A 86 11.59 -31.76 -3.33
N ARG A 87 12.46 -32.17 -2.39
CA ARG A 87 12.56 -31.56 -1.05
C ARG A 87 12.97 -30.09 -1.12
N ALA A 88 13.92 -29.72 -1.98
CA ALA A 88 14.35 -28.34 -2.16
C ALA A 88 13.23 -27.45 -2.72
N ARG A 89 12.48 -27.94 -3.73
CA ARG A 89 11.29 -27.27 -4.28
C ARG A 89 10.20 -27.11 -3.21
N ALA A 90 9.92 -28.15 -2.42
CA ALA A 90 8.97 -28.09 -1.31
C ALA A 90 9.38 -27.08 -0.23
N ALA A 91 10.65 -27.06 0.18
CA ALA A 91 11.19 -26.08 1.13
C ALA A 91 11.08 -24.62 0.61
N GLN A 92 11.23 -24.41 -0.71
CA GLN A 92 11.06 -23.10 -1.33
C GLN A 92 9.58 -22.68 -1.41
N MET A 93 8.66 -23.61 -1.69
CA MET A 93 7.22 -23.38 -1.57
C MET A 93 6.82 -23.03 -0.14
N GLU A 94 7.37 -23.71 0.86
CA GLU A 94 7.17 -23.44 2.28
C GLU A 94 7.63 -22.04 2.70
N LYS A 95 8.80 -21.59 2.25
CA LYS A 95 9.27 -20.20 2.46
C LYS A 95 8.31 -19.19 1.84
N THR A 96 7.85 -19.47 0.62
CA THR A 96 6.90 -18.61 -0.10
C THR A 96 5.56 -18.53 0.62
N MET A 97 5.01 -19.65 1.11
CA MET A 97 3.77 -19.66 1.89
C MET A 97 3.91 -18.97 3.25
N ARG A 98 5.05 -19.12 3.94
CA ARG A 98 5.32 -18.35 5.18
C ARG A 98 5.35 -16.85 4.90
N TRP A 99 6.05 -16.41 3.84
CA TRP A 99 6.08 -15.00 3.45
C TRP A 99 4.68 -14.43 3.15
N TRP A 100 3.83 -15.15 2.42
CA TRP A 100 2.44 -14.74 2.19
C TRP A 100 1.61 -14.69 3.48
N SER A 101 1.81 -15.65 4.39
CA SER A 101 1.17 -15.66 5.72
C SER A 101 1.57 -14.43 6.54
N ASP A 102 2.86 -14.13 6.61
CA ASP A 102 3.42 -13.01 7.36
C ASP A 102 2.97 -11.66 6.78
N CYS A 103 2.95 -11.52 5.44
CA CYS A 103 2.39 -10.35 4.78
C CYS A 103 0.90 -10.16 5.12
N THR A 104 0.12 -11.24 5.12
CA THR A 104 -1.32 -11.20 5.45
C THR A 104 -1.54 -10.89 6.94
N ALA A 105 -0.68 -11.39 7.84
CA ALA A 105 -0.72 -11.08 9.27
C ALA A 105 -0.37 -9.61 9.54
N ASN A 106 0.73 -9.11 8.96
CA ASN A 106 1.17 -7.71 9.05
C ASN A 106 0.09 -6.75 8.53
N TRP A 107 -0.55 -7.07 7.41
CA TRP A 107 -1.66 -6.30 6.86
C TRP A 107 -2.88 -6.31 7.81
N ARG A 108 -3.29 -7.48 8.31
CA ARG A 108 -4.37 -7.59 9.31
C ARG A 108 -4.10 -6.76 10.56
N GLU A 109 -2.87 -6.77 11.06
CA GLU A 109 -2.46 -6.03 12.26
C GLU A 109 -2.49 -4.52 12.01
N LYS A 110 -1.88 -4.02 10.92
CA LYS A 110 -1.93 -2.61 10.51
C LYS A 110 -3.37 -2.12 10.35
N TRP A 111 -4.22 -2.87 9.66
CA TRP A 111 -5.64 -2.55 9.54
C TRP A 111 -6.42 -2.64 10.86
N SER A 112 -5.97 -3.43 11.83
CA SER A 112 -6.52 -3.42 13.19
C SER A 112 -6.15 -2.13 13.92
N LYS A 113 -4.86 -1.74 13.89
CA LYS A 113 -4.35 -0.49 14.49
C LYS A 113 -5.04 0.75 13.91
N VAL A 114 -5.14 0.88 12.57
CA VAL A 114 -5.86 1.99 11.92
C VAL A 114 -7.34 2.03 12.30
N ARG A 115 -8.01 0.87 12.41
CA ARG A 115 -9.42 0.82 12.87
C ARG A 115 -9.56 1.22 14.34
N ALA A 116 -8.61 0.83 15.20
CA ALA A 116 -8.59 1.19 16.61
C ALA A 116 -8.41 2.70 16.80
N GLU A 117 -7.39 3.31 16.17
CA GLU A 117 -7.15 4.76 16.25
C GLU A 117 -8.33 5.56 15.67
N ARG A 118 -8.90 5.14 14.53
CA ARG A 118 -10.12 5.75 13.98
C ARG A 118 -11.31 5.67 14.94
N ASN A 119 -11.45 4.56 15.67
CA ASN A 119 -12.53 4.41 16.66
C ASN A 119 -12.27 5.30 17.88
N LYS A 120 -11.05 5.30 18.40
CA LYS A 120 -10.60 6.15 19.52
C LYS A 120 -10.83 7.63 19.23
N ALA A 121 -10.40 8.14 18.07
CA ALA A 121 -10.66 9.52 17.65
C ALA A 121 -12.18 9.83 17.53
N ARG A 122 -13.00 8.85 17.09
CA ARG A 122 -14.47 9.00 17.09
C ARG A 122 -15.07 9.01 18.50
N ASP A 123 -14.48 8.30 19.46
CA ASP A 123 -14.88 8.29 20.86
C ASP A 123 -14.48 9.61 21.54
N GLU A 124 -13.27 10.10 21.30
CA GLU A 124 -12.77 11.40 21.74
C GLU A 124 -13.61 12.56 21.21
N VAL A 125 -13.96 12.57 19.92
CA VAL A 125 -14.90 13.58 19.36
C VAL A 125 -16.28 13.52 20.03
N ARG A 126 -16.77 12.33 20.40
CA ARG A 126 -18.02 12.20 21.16
C ARG A 126 -17.90 12.74 22.59
N GLN A 127 -16.78 12.47 23.28
CA GLN A 127 -16.50 13.02 24.61
C GLN A 127 -16.35 14.54 24.58
N LEU A 128 -15.64 15.09 23.59
CA LEU A 128 -15.46 16.54 23.43
C LEU A 128 -16.79 17.25 23.16
N ARG A 129 -17.66 16.67 22.33
CA ARG A 129 -19.04 17.18 22.13
C ARG A 129 -19.84 17.17 23.44
N GLN A 130 -19.82 16.06 24.19
CA GLN A 130 -20.49 15.99 25.49
C GLN A 130 -19.97 17.02 26.50
N ARG A 131 -18.66 17.28 26.53
CA ARG A 131 -18.06 18.34 27.36
C ARG A 131 -18.46 19.74 26.90
N LEU A 132 -18.50 19.99 25.58
CA LEU A 132 -18.98 21.25 25.01
C LEU A 132 -20.44 21.49 25.40
N ASP A 133 -21.30 20.48 25.29
CA ASP A 133 -22.72 20.56 25.66
C ASP A 133 -22.90 20.82 27.17
N ALA A 134 -22.05 20.23 28.02
CA ALA A 134 -22.05 20.46 29.46
C ALA A 134 -21.62 21.90 29.81
N LEU A 135 -20.46 22.35 29.31
CA LEU A 135 -19.96 23.72 29.51
C LEU A 135 -20.92 24.77 28.92
N THR A 136 -21.61 24.46 27.81
CA THR A 136 -22.63 25.34 27.25
C THR A 136 -23.84 25.44 28.18
N LYS A 137 -24.29 24.33 28.78
CA LYS A 137 -25.37 24.34 29.78
C LYS A 137 -24.97 25.15 31.02
N GLU A 138 -23.77 24.91 31.56
CA GLU A 138 -23.22 25.68 32.69
C GLU A 138 -23.14 27.18 32.38
N LEU A 139 -22.62 27.56 31.21
CA LEU A 139 -22.59 28.95 30.76
C LEU A 139 -24.00 29.58 30.63
N THR A 140 -25.01 28.81 30.21
CA THR A 140 -26.41 29.31 30.27
C THR A 140 -26.97 29.37 31.69
N GLY A 141 -26.52 28.51 32.61
CA GLY A 141 -26.81 28.56 34.05
C GLY A 141 -26.32 29.86 34.66
N VAL A 142 -25.01 30.09 34.60
CA VAL A 142 -24.36 31.31 35.11
C VAL A 142 -24.93 32.58 34.47
N ARG A 143 -25.35 32.53 33.19
CA ARG A 143 -26.04 33.67 32.55
C ARG A 143 -27.43 33.96 33.13
N ARG A 144 -28.21 32.93 33.49
CA ARG A 144 -29.51 33.10 34.18
C ARG A 144 -29.29 33.61 35.60
N GLU A 145 -28.40 32.99 36.36
CA GLU A 145 -28.02 33.43 37.72
C GLU A 145 -27.57 34.90 37.72
N ARG A 146 -26.76 35.32 36.73
CA ARG A 146 -26.36 36.73 36.57
C ARG A 146 -27.53 37.66 36.25
N GLN A 147 -28.53 37.20 35.48
CA GLN A 147 -29.75 37.98 35.21
C GLN A 147 -30.65 38.08 36.43
N GLU A 148 -30.80 36.99 37.19
CA GLU A 148 -31.56 36.91 38.44
C GLU A 148 -30.95 37.84 39.49
N LEU A 149 -29.65 37.69 39.80
CA LEU A 149 -28.90 38.58 40.71
C LEU A 149 -28.89 40.05 40.26
N SER A 150 -28.91 40.31 38.94
CA SER A 150 -29.03 41.67 38.41
C SER A 150 -30.43 42.24 38.64
N GLY A 151 -31.48 41.41 38.52
CA GLY A 151 -32.86 41.80 38.81
C GLY A 151 -33.07 42.06 40.30
N GLU A 152 -32.53 41.20 41.17
CA GLU A 152 -32.53 41.40 42.63
C GLU A 152 -31.78 42.68 43.03
N ASN A 153 -30.60 42.95 42.45
CA ASN A 153 -29.89 44.21 42.69
C ASN A 153 -30.73 45.43 42.30
N GLU A 154 -31.44 45.35 41.18
CA GLU A 154 -32.27 46.44 40.70
C GLU A 154 -33.51 46.66 41.59
N GLN A 155 -34.12 45.57 42.08
CA GLN A 155 -35.19 45.63 43.08
C GLN A 155 -34.70 46.25 44.39
N LEU A 156 -33.56 45.79 44.94
CA LEU A 156 -32.96 46.35 46.15
C LEU A 156 -32.60 47.83 46.00
N ARG A 157 -32.15 48.27 44.81
CA ARG A 157 -31.94 49.70 44.51
C ARG A 157 -33.26 50.49 44.52
N GLN A 158 -34.32 49.95 43.93
CA GLN A 158 -35.64 50.58 43.93
C GLN A 158 -36.23 50.66 45.35
N GLU A 159 -36.04 49.64 46.18
CA GLU A 159 -36.43 49.65 47.59
C GLU A 159 -35.61 50.66 48.41
N ALA A 160 -34.29 50.69 48.24
CA ALA A 160 -33.44 51.70 48.87
C ALA A 160 -33.82 53.13 48.45
N LEU A 161 -34.22 53.34 47.19
CA LEU A 161 -34.74 54.62 46.71
C LEU A 161 -36.11 54.96 47.31
N ARG A 162 -37.03 54.00 47.46
CA ARG A 162 -38.31 54.19 48.16
C ARG A 162 -38.10 54.57 49.62
N LEU A 163 -37.31 53.79 50.36
CA LEU A 163 -36.96 54.08 51.75
C LEU A 163 -36.26 55.44 51.92
N ARG A 164 -35.46 55.85 50.94
CA ARG A 164 -34.85 57.19 50.90
C ARG A 164 -35.87 58.30 50.60
N ALA A 165 -36.86 58.04 49.76
CA ALA A 165 -37.95 58.98 49.46
C ALA A 165 -38.91 59.15 50.64
N ASP A 166 -39.29 58.05 51.30
CA ASP A 166 -40.09 58.06 52.54
C ASP A 166 -39.39 58.83 53.66
N ARG A 167 -38.05 58.73 53.70
CA ARG A 167 -37.17 59.48 54.62
C ARG A 167 -36.87 60.92 54.18
N ALA A 168 -37.36 61.36 53.00
CA ALA A 168 -37.13 62.69 52.43
C ALA A 168 -38.41 63.55 52.31
N ALA A 169 -39.57 63.06 52.77
CA ALA A 169 -40.75 63.90 53.00
C ALA A 169 -40.49 64.92 54.14
N PRO A 170 -41.07 66.13 54.10
CA PRO A 170 -40.25 67.32 54.30
C PRO A 170 -40.17 67.87 55.73
N ALA A 171 -38.99 68.38 56.08
CA ALA A 171 -38.81 69.46 57.04
C ALA A 171 -37.66 70.40 56.60
N SER A 172 -37.96 71.71 56.50
CA SER A 172 -37.08 72.86 56.21
C SER A 172 -36.63 73.15 54.74
N PRO A 173 -36.55 74.44 54.33
CA PRO A 173 -36.19 74.87 52.96
C PRO A 173 -34.76 75.45 52.82
N PRO A 174 -34.21 75.58 51.59
CA PRO A 174 -32.92 76.22 51.31
C PRO A 174 -33.03 77.70 50.85
N PRO A 175 -31.97 78.52 50.97
CA PRO A 175 -31.91 79.90 50.47
C PRO A 175 -31.43 80.02 49.00
N PRO A 176 -31.58 81.19 48.34
CA PRO A 176 -31.41 81.33 46.88
C PRO A 176 -30.16 82.13 46.42
N ALA A 177 -29.68 81.85 45.21
CA ALA A 177 -29.29 82.85 44.18
C ALA A 177 -28.87 82.16 42.86
N SER A 178 -29.19 82.81 41.72
CA SER A 178 -28.89 82.39 40.34
C SER A 178 -27.78 83.28 39.74
N PRO A 179 -27.56 83.44 38.41
CA PRO A 179 -27.98 82.67 37.22
C PRO A 179 -26.86 82.41 36.17
N ALA A 180 -27.11 81.53 35.19
CA ALA A 180 -26.96 81.80 33.73
C ALA A 180 -26.93 80.50 32.89
N SER A 181 -27.77 80.46 31.85
CA SER A 181 -27.88 79.43 30.80
C SER A 181 -27.40 80.05 29.45
N PRO A 182 -27.54 79.47 28.23
CA PRO A 182 -28.23 78.20 27.86
C PRO A 182 -27.61 77.34 26.72
N ALA A 183 -28.26 76.19 26.47
CA ALA A 183 -28.37 75.45 25.19
C ALA A 183 -27.09 74.84 24.57
N ALA A 184 -27.09 73.73 23.81
CA ALA A 184 -27.96 72.56 23.61
C ALA A 184 -27.14 71.53 22.76
N ASP A 185 -27.55 70.34 22.30
CA ASP A 185 -28.80 69.53 22.37
C ASP A 185 -28.44 68.04 22.08
N ALA A 186 -29.45 67.16 21.96
CA ALA A 186 -29.46 65.89 21.22
C ALA A 186 -28.70 64.65 21.74
N LYS A 187 -29.33 63.51 21.46
CA LYS A 187 -29.12 62.13 21.94
C LYS A 187 -27.86 61.37 21.40
N PRO A 188 -27.48 60.24 22.05
CA PRO A 188 -26.63 59.16 21.50
C PRO A 188 -27.36 58.39 20.37
N PRO A 189 -26.75 57.45 19.57
CA PRO A 189 -25.78 56.41 20.01
C PRO A 189 -24.75 55.95 18.94
N CYS A 190 -24.13 54.78 19.17
CA CYS A 190 -23.76 53.71 18.21
C CYS A 190 -22.33 53.14 18.40
N ASP A 191 -22.25 51.82 18.53
CA ASP A 191 -21.04 51.00 18.39
C ASP A 191 -20.55 50.93 16.92
N ALA A 192 -19.24 50.67 16.69
CA ALA A 192 -18.73 49.69 15.70
C ALA A 192 -17.18 49.75 15.52
N ASP A 193 -16.54 48.60 15.76
CA ASP A 193 -15.46 47.93 14.99
C ASP A 193 -14.44 48.71 14.13
N ALA A 194 -13.17 48.65 14.57
CA ALA A 194 -11.96 48.22 13.81
C ALA A 194 -11.53 49.02 12.53
N PRO A 195 -10.49 48.58 11.79
CA PRO A 195 -9.08 48.38 12.18
C PRO A 195 -8.12 49.32 11.39
N GLY A 196 -6.81 49.30 11.64
CA GLY A 196 -5.84 50.01 10.79
C GLY A 196 -4.37 49.71 11.08
N ASP A 197 -3.63 49.25 10.05
CA ASP A 197 -2.17 49.09 10.05
C ASP A 197 -1.42 50.45 10.02
N GLY A 198 -0.12 50.43 10.31
CA GLY A 198 0.81 51.57 10.14
C GLY A 198 1.06 51.93 8.65
N PRO A 199 2.01 52.84 8.32
CA PRO A 199 3.31 53.01 8.99
C PRO A 199 3.84 54.48 9.12
N GLY A 200 5.07 54.64 9.63
CA GLY A 200 5.96 55.75 9.24
C GLY A 200 6.33 56.79 10.31
N SER A 201 7.59 56.78 10.76
CA SER A 201 8.29 57.95 11.35
C SER A 201 8.79 58.89 10.21
N PRO A 202 9.20 60.16 10.48
CA PRO A 202 10.48 60.46 11.14
C PRO A 202 10.46 61.72 12.06
N GLU A 203 11.66 62.22 12.41
CA GLU A 203 12.00 63.45 13.18
C GLU A 203 11.90 63.33 14.72
N GLN A 204 12.84 63.83 15.54
CA GLN A 204 14.14 64.52 15.32
C GLN A 204 15.07 64.20 16.54
N GLU A 205 16.29 63.71 16.31
CA GLU A 205 17.60 64.36 16.58
C GLU A 205 18.33 63.99 17.90
N PRO A 206 19.68 64.12 17.97
CA PRO A 206 20.51 63.29 18.84
C PRO A 206 21.15 64.03 20.03
N VAL A 207 21.21 63.37 21.19
CA VAL A 207 22.05 63.82 22.30
C VAL A 207 23.50 63.43 22.03
N ARG A 208 24.38 64.43 21.90
CA ARG A 208 25.84 64.24 21.86
C ARG A 208 26.46 64.45 23.24
N ASP A 209 27.56 63.73 23.41
CA ASP A 209 28.47 63.72 24.54
C ASP A 209 29.00 65.13 24.91
N VAL A 210 29.01 65.45 26.21
CA VAL A 210 29.72 66.61 26.79
C VAL A 210 30.27 66.18 28.15
N GLY A 211 31.59 66.03 28.23
CA GLY A 211 32.30 65.81 29.48
C GLY A 211 32.74 67.10 30.17
N ALA A 212 33.51 66.90 31.24
CA ALA A 212 34.26 67.85 32.07
C ALA A 212 33.69 68.20 33.47
N ASP A 213 34.60 68.03 34.43
CA ASP A 213 34.78 68.75 35.69
C ASP A 213 33.89 68.47 36.91
N LYS A 214 34.46 67.60 37.77
CA LYS A 214 34.23 67.54 39.21
C LYS A 214 34.50 68.90 39.88
N PRO A 215 33.66 69.33 40.84
CA PRO A 215 34.07 70.23 41.90
C PRO A 215 34.34 69.48 43.21
N ASP A 216 35.57 69.65 43.67
CA ASP A 216 36.14 69.28 44.96
C ASP A 216 35.22 69.66 46.15
N ARG A 217 34.64 68.66 46.84
CA ARG A 217 33.95 68.81 48.13
C ARG A 217 34.69 68.07 49.26
N HIS A 218 36.00 68.32 49.39
CA HIS A 218 36.79 67.81 50.51
C HIS A 218 37.59 68.89 51.28
N LYS A 219 37.45 70.18 50.93
CA LYS A 219 38.20 71.28 51.59
C LYS A 219 37.42 72.13 52.59
N GLU A 220 36.12 71.91 52.77
CA GLU A 220 35.30 72.65 53.74
C GLU A 220 35.14 71.94 55.10
N MET A 221 35.68 70.71 55.26
CA MET A 221 35.56 69.94 56.50
C MET A 221 36.83 69.98 57.36
N GLU A 222 38.03 69.97 56.75
CA GLU A 222 39.32 70.03 57.49
C GLU A 222 39.63 71.42 58.09
N LEU A 223 39.05 72.50 57.55
CA LEU A 223 39.29 73.87 58.01
C LEU A 223 38.59 74.23 59.34
N LEU A 224 37.67 73.40 59.84
CA LEU A 224 37.01 73.62 61.14
C LEU A 224 37.62 72.81 62.29
N GLU A 225 38.40 71.76 62.01
CA GLU A 225 39.07 70.94 63.03
C GLU A 225 40.45 71.49 63.43
N SER A 226 41.07 72.32 62.59
CA SER A 226 42.40 72.88 62.81
C SER A 226 42.47 74.03 63.85
N LEU A 227 41.35 74.50 64.43
CA LEU A 227 41.31 75.69 65.29
C LEU A 227 41.09 75.41 66.79
N LEU A 228 40.99 74.15 67.23
CA LEU A 228 40.57 73.80 68.60
C LEU A 228 41.45 72.74 69.32
N ARG A 229 42.69 72.54 68.88
CA ARG A 229 43.73 71.83 69.65
C ARG A 229 45.08 72.56 69.57
N SER A 230 45.79 72.62 70.71
CA SER A 230 46.93 73.51 71.02
C SER A 230 46.46 74.90 71.50
N LYS A 231 46.84 75.41 72.68
CA LYS A 231 48.00 75.09 73.54
C LYS A 231 47.69 75.32 75.03
N ALA A 232 48.21 74.46 75.90
CA ALA A 232 48.26 74.69 77.35
C ALA A 232 49.70 75.00 77.81
N ASP A 233 49.81 75.53 79.03
CA ASP A 233 51.00 75.66 79.89
C ASP A 233 52.09 76.73 79.60
N ALA A 234 51.98 77.84 80.37
CA ALA A 234 52.99 78.40 81.31
C ALA A 234 54.35 78.99 80.80
N PRO A 235 55.10 79.82 81.59
CA PRO A 235 54.75 80.68 82.75
C PRO A 235 55.36 82.13 82.72
N GLU A 236 55.26 82.84 83.86
CA GLU A 236 56.11 83.94 84.40
C GLU A 236 55.90 85.45 84.08
N SER A 237 55.81 86.23 85.18
CA SER A 237 56.17 87.67 85.36
C SER A 237 55.35 88.72 84.55
N TRP A 238 55.07 89.94 85.03
CA TRP A 238 55.89 90.85 85.86
C TRP A 238 55.13 91.57 87.00
N ASP A 239 55.93 91.98 87.99
CA ASP A 239 55.60 92.94 89.06
C ASP A 239 55.42 94.37 88.49
N ALA A 240 54.47 95.15 89.03
CA ALA A 240 54.53 96.62 88.99
C ALA A 240 53.74 97.24 90.15
N ARG A 241 54.47 97.69 91.18
CA ARG A 241 53.93 98.30 92.41
C ARG A 241 53.57 99.77 92.18
N SER A 242 52.63 100.29 92.97
CA SER A 242 52.74 101.66 93.49
C SER A 242 51.88 101.85 94.75
N ALA A 243 52.53 101.76 95.90
CA ALA A 243 52.06 102.35 97.15
C ALA A 243 53.17 103.26 97.67
N SER A 244 52.87 104.53 97.93
CA SER A 244 53.77 105.42 98.67
C SER A 244 52.97 106.45 99.46
N SER A 245 52.98 106.26 100.78
CA SER A 245 52.63 107.27 101.77
C SER A 245 53.93 107.73 102.40
N LEU A 246 54.20 109.04 102.38
CA LEU A 246 55.13 109.68 103.32
C LEU A 246 54.66 111.10 103.66
N ARG A 247 55.17 111.60 104.78
CA ARG A 247 54.63 112.73 105.56
C ARG A 247 55.57 113.93 105.54
N SER A 248 55.06 115.03 106.12
CA SER A 248 55.79 115.94 107.02
C SER A 248 56.51 117.18 106.45
N ALA A 249 55.88 118.32 106.76
CA ALA A 249 56.37 119.32 107.74
C ALA A 249 57.22 120.52 107.29
N LEU A 250 57.24 121.52 108.21
CA LEU A 250 58.04 122.76 108.25
C LEU A 250 57.43 123.96 107.44
N SER A 251 57.47 125.23 107.90
CA SER A 251 58.03 125.83 109.14
C SER A 251 57.66 127.34 109.30
N ARG A 252 57.53 127.85 110.55
CA ARG A 252 57.75 129.25 111.06
C ARG A 252 56.88 130.41 110.49
N GLN A 253 56.43 131.39 111.28
CA GLN A 253 57.23 132.36 112.07
C GLN A 253 56.49 132.97 113.32
N ASP A 254 57.23 133.82 114.05
CA ASP A 254 57.10 134.39 115.40
C ASP A 254 56.04 135.46 115.80
N ARG A 255 55.70 135.43 117.10
CA ARG A 255 55.59 136.54 118.11
C ARG A 255 54.45 137.60 118.12
N SER A 256 53.56 137.40 119.11
CA SER A 256 53.32 138.29 120.28
C SER A 256 52.41 139.54 120.21
N ARG A 257 51.11 139.35 120.51
CA ARG A 257 50.28 140.07 121.53
C ARG A 257 48.83 139.55 121.48
N LEU A 258 48.54 138.36 122.02
CA LEU A 258 48.00 138.12 123.37
C LEU A 258 46.51 138.49 123.60
N LEU A 259 45.77 137.48 124.11
CA LEU A 259 44.49 137.52 124.84
C LEU A 259 43.14 137.47 124.08
N TRP A 260 43.11 137.20 122.76
CA TRP A 260 41.85 136.90 122.05
C TRP A 260 41.85 135.61 121.19
N ASP A 261 42.99 134.92 121.04
CA ASP A 261 43.14 133.80 120.08
C ASP A 261 42.64 132.43 120.58
N ASP A 262 42.55 132.19 121.90
CA ASP A 262 42.28 130.86 122.48
C ASP A 262 40.83 130.36 122.23
N ILE A 263 39.88 131.27 121.99
CA ILE A 263 38.48 130.93 121.69
C ILE A 263 38.36 130.41 120.25
N THR A 264 39.03 131.06 119.31
CA THR A 264 39.07 130.69 117.89
C THR A 264 39.71 129.32 117.63
N ILE A 265 40.73 128.92 118.40
CA ILE A 265 41.38 127.60 118.23
C ILE A 265 40.43 126.46 118.64
N LEU A 266 39.61 126.66 119.67
CA LEU A 266 38.57 125.69 120.08
C LEU A 266 37.45 125.57 119.03
N GLU A 267 37.03 126.68 118.43
CA GLU A 267 36.08 126.67 117.30
C GLU A 267 36.68 126.00 116.05
N GLU A 268 37.96 126.22 115.77
CA GLU A 268 38.66 125.53 114.68
C GLU A 268 38.84 124.02 114.93
N ASP A 269 39.21 123.60 116.13
CA ASP A 269 39.44 122.17 116.39
C ASP A 269 38.12 121.38 116.49
N THR A 270 37.03 122.01 116.92
CA THR A 270 35.68 121.44 116.80
C THR A 270 35.20 121.41 115.35
N SER A 271 35.57 122.38 114.51
CA SER A 271 35.29 122.36 113.07
C SER A 271 36.12 121.29 112.33
N LYS A 272 37.37 121.05 112.73
CA LYS A 272 38.21 119.93 112.25
C LYS A 272 37.66 118.57 112.69
N ALA A 273 37.22 118.44 113.94
CA ALA A 273 36.63 117.21 114.44
C ALA A 273 35.32 116.86 113.71
N THR A 274 34.44 117.84 113.47
CA THR A 274 33.21 117.64 112.70
C THR A 274 33.48 117.37 111.21
N ALA A 275 34.49 118.02 110.60
CA ALA A 275 34.90 117.70 109.23
C ALA A 275 35.50 116.28 109.10
N LEU A 276 36.24 115.80 110.11
CA LEU A 276 36.73 114.42 110.16
C LEU A 276 35.58 113.42 110.41
N GLN A 277 34.59 113.77 111.23
CA GLN A 277 33.40 112.95 111.43
C GLN A 277 32.59 112.83 110.13
N LEU A 278 32.34 113.93 109.41
CA LEU A 278 31.66 113.90 108.11
C LEU A 278 32.42 113.05 107.09
N ARG A 279 33.75 113.17 107.01
CA ARG A 279 34.57 112.30 106.14
C ARG A 279 34.53 110.83 106.56
N LEU A 280 34.45 110.55 107.86
CA LEU A 280 34.28 109.19 108.36
C LEU A 280 32.90 108.64 107.97
N ASP A 281 31.83 109.40 108.17
CA ASP A 281 30.46 109.02 107.84
C ASP A 281 30.28 108.84 106.31
N GLU A 282 30.88 109.73 105.50
CA GLU A 282 30.99 109.57 104.05
C GLU A 282 31.74 108.29 103.67
N SER A 283 32.89 108.01 104.28
CA SER A 283 33.66 106.79 104.00
C SER A 283 32.91 105.51 104.42
N GLN A 284 32.17 105.54 105.54
CA GLN A 284 31.33 104.44 105.99
C GLN A 284 30.16 104.22 105.04
N LYS A 285 29.53 105.30 104.55
CA LYS A 285 28.47 105.24 103.54
C LYS A 285 28.97 104.71 102.20
N VAL A 286 30.17 105.08 101.78
CA VAL A 286 30.85 104.49 100.60
C VAL A 286 31.11 103.00 100.83
N LEU A 287 31.69 102.59 101.96
CA LEU A 287 31.94 101.18 102.27
C LEU A 287 30.66 100.34 102.37
N LEU A 288 29.56 100.90 102.88
CA LEU A 288 28.26 100.24 102.87
C LEU A 288 27.75 100.05 101.45
N LYS A 289 27.79 101.10 100.62
CA LYS A 289 27.42 101.02 99.21
C LYS A 289 28.30 100.02 98.45
N GLU A 290 29.61 100.01 98.66
CA GLU A 290 30.52 99.03 98.05
C GLU A 290 30.22 97.59 98.48
N ARG A 291 29.75 97.36 99.72
CA ARG A 291 29.28 96.05 100.18
C ARG A 291 27.96 95.66 99.52
N GLU A 292 27.03 96.59 99.37
CA GLU A 292 25.76 96.39 98.67
C GLU A 292 25.99 96.10 97.18
N ASP A 293 26.80 96.92 96.51
CA ASP A 293 27.22 96.75 95.11
C ASP A 293 27.96 95.41 94.93
N LYS A 294 28.88 95.05 95.83
CA LYS A 294 29.53 93.72 95.83
C LYS A 294 28.51 92.58 95.98
N HIS A 295 27.53 92.71 96.88
CA HIS A 295 26.50 91.69 97.08
C HIS A 295 25.57 91.56 95.85
N MET A 296 25.25 92.67 95.19
CA MET A 296 24.52 92.69 93.93
C MET A 296 25.34 92.07 92.78
N LEU A 297 26.64 92.35 92.71
CA LEU A 297 27.55 91.73 91.74
C LEU A 297 27.68 90.22 91.98
N SER A 298 27.84 89.75 93.23
CA SER A 298 27.85 88.32 93.56
C SER A 298 26.54 87.63 93.14
N LYS A 299 25.38 88.21 93.46
CA LYS A 299 24.07 87.69 92.99
C LYS A 299 23.94 87.68 91.47
N ASN A 300 24.55 88.63 90.76
CA ASN A 300 24.55 88.66 89.30
C ASN A 300 25.51 87.61 88.71
N ILE A 301 26.67 87.37 89.35
CA ILE A 301 27.58 86.28 88.99
C ILE A 301 26.89 84.93 89.18
N GLU A 302 26.28 84.67 90.34
CA GLU A 302 25.52 83.44 90.60
C GLU A 302 24.41 83.20 89.57
N LYS A 303 23.68 84.27 89.15
CA LYS A 303 22.70 84.17 88.05
C LYS A 303 23.35 83.79 86.73
N LEU A 304 24.43 84.47 86.35
CA LEU A 304 25.16 84.19 85.11
C LEU A 304 25.78 82.78 85.10
N GLU A 305 26.23 82.27 86.23
CA GLU A 305 26.73 80.88 86.40
C GLU A 305 25.59 79.86 86.26
N ASN A 306 24.42 80.15 86.83
CA ASN A 306 23.22 79.34 86.66
C ASN A 306 22.70 79.37 85.21
N GLU A 307 22.72 80.53 84.54
CA GLU A 307 22.39 80.66 83.12
C GLU A 307 23.41 79.91 82.25
N LEU A 308 24.71 80.03 82.54
CA LEU A 308 25.77 79.31 81.83
C LEU A 308 25.63 77.79 81.96
N SER A 309 25.30 77.27 83.15
CA SER A 309 25.08 75.84 83.35
C SER A 309 23.82 75.34 82.65
N GLN A 310 22.73 76.12 82.66
CA GLN A 310 21.53 75.83 81.86
C GLN A 310 21.83 75.83 80.35
N TRP A 311 22.63 76.77 79.84
CA TRP A 311 23.02 76.80 78.43
C TRP A 311 23.92 75.63 78.04
N LYS A 312 24.80 75.16 78.92
CA LYS A 312 25.58 73.93 78.72
C LYS A 312 24.68 72.70 78.61
N LEU A 313 23.73 72.52 79.53
CA LEU A 313 22.78 71.40 79.48
C LEU A 313 21.93 71.43 78.19
N LYS A 314 21.39 72.60 77.82
CA LYS A 314 20.65 72.78 76.55
C LYS A 314 21.52 72.44 75.32
N TYR A 315 22.80 72.80 75.34
CA TYR A 315 23.74 72.46 74.26
C TYR A 315 24.01 70.95 74.20
N GLU A 316 24.17 70.28 75.34
CA GLU A 316 24.34 68.82 75.40
C GLU A 316 23.09 68.06 74.94
N GLU A 317 21.89 68.53 75.31
CA GLU A 317 20.60 68.00 74.83
C GLU A 317 20.42 68.21 73.33
N LEU A 318 20.75 69.41 72.81
CA LEU A 318 20.73 69.69 71.38
C LEU A 318 21.75 68.85 70.60
N SER A 319 22.92 68.58 71.20
CA SER A 319 23.94 67.71 70.62
C SER A 319 23.48 66.25 70.56
N LYS A 320 22.84 65.73 71.62
CA LYS A 320 22.25 64.37 71.65
C LYS A 320 21.13 64.22 70.62
N THR A 321 20.16 65.13 70.61
CA THR A 321 19.05 65.11 69.64
C THR A 321 19.54 65.25 68.20
N LYS A 322 20.58 66.07 67.93
CA LYS A 322 21.27 66.11 66.62
C LYS A 322 21.88 64.75 66.26
N GLN A 323 22.57 64.08 67.19
CA GLN A 323 23.17 62.76 66.94
C GLN A 323 22.11 61.67 66.70
N GLU A 324 20.99 61.72 67.43
CA GLU A 324 19.85 60.83 67.24
C GLU A 324 19.18 61.04 65.88
N ALA A 325 18.93 62.29 65.49
CA ALA A 325 18.41 62.62 64.16
C ALA A 325 19.35 62.17 63.03
N LEU A 326 20.67 62.28 63.20
CA LEU A 326 21.65 61.76 62.23
C LEU A 326 21.63 60.22 62.15
N LYS A 327 21.49 59.52 63.28
CA LYS A 327 21.34 58.05 63.30
C LYS A 327 20.05 57.62 62.61
N GLN A 328 18.93 58.29 62.90
CA GLN A 328 17.63 58.03 62.25
C GLN A 328 17.70 58.29 60.74
N LEU A 329 18.35 59.38 60.31
CA LEU A 329 18.56 59.68 58.90
C LEU A 329 19.42 58.62 58.19
N ASN A 330 20.46 58.11 58.84
CA ASN A 330 21.30 57.05 58.26
C ASN A 330 20.54 55.72 58.17
N LEU A 331 19.82 55.32 59.23
CA LEU A 331 18.97 54.13 59.19
C LEU A 331 17.89 54.22 58.09
N LEU A 332 17.27 55.40 57.92
CA LEU A 332 16.30 55.62 56.85
C LEU A 332 16.92 55.54 55.46
N LYS A 333 18.18 55.99 55.28
CA LYS A 333 18.93 55.82 54.03
C LYS A 333 19.27 54.35 53.76
N GLU A 334 19.71 53.62 54.78
CA GLU A 334 20.00 52.18 54.68
C GLU A 334 18.74 51.39 54.28
N VAL A 335 17.62 51.61 54.98
CA VAL A 335 16.32 50.99 54.64
C VAL A 335 15.88 51.35 53.22
N HIS A 336 15.98 52.62 52.82
CA HIS A 336 15.62 53.03 51.45
C HIS A 336 16.57 52.44 50.39
N GLN A 337 17.85 52.27 50.70
CA GLN A 337 18.82 51.63 49.82
C GLN A 337 18.54 50.12 49.68
N ASP A 338 18.16 49.44 50.75
CA ASP A 338 17.72 48.03 50.73
C ASP A 338 16.41 47.86 49.94
N GLU A 339 15.46 48.79 50.09
CA GLU A 339 14.21 48.82 49.30
C GLU A 339 14.48 49.03 47.81
N LEU A 340 15.37 49.98 47.45
CA LEU A 340 15.82 50.18 46.07
C LEU A 340 16.54 48.94 45.51
N GLY A 341 17.34 48.25 46.32
CA GLY A 341 17.97 46.99 45.96
C GLY A 341 16.94 45.92 45.60
N ARG A 342 15.98 45.65 46.48
CA ARG A 342 14.90 44.68 46.25
C ARG A 342 14.05 45.01 45.03
N MET A 343 13.64 46.27 44.87
CA MET A 343 12.90 46.69 43.67
C MET A 343 13.72 46.53 42.38
N SER A 344 15.06 46.63 42.45
CA SER A 344 15.93 46.38 41.29
C SER A 344 16.03 44.88 40.98
N GLU A 345 16.17 44.03 42.00
CA GLU A 345 16.15 42.57 41.87
C GLU A 345 14.82 42.06 41.29
N ASP A 346 13.68 42.53 41.82
CA ASP A 346 12.33 42.22 41.33
C ASP A 346 12.18 42.61 39.84
N LEU A 347 12.67 43.79 39.44
CA LEU A 347 12.65 44.25 38.05
C LEU A 347 13.56 43.42 37.13
N GLU A 348 14.72 42.97 37.59
CA GLU A 348 15.62 42.10 36.83
C GLU A 348 14.98 40.70 36.61
N ASP A 349 14.32 40.14 37.63
CA ASP A 349 13.58 38.89 37.52
C ASP A 349 12.36 39.01 36.59
N GLU A 350 11.60 40.11 36.65
CA GLU A 350 10.50 40.38 35.71
C GLU A 350 11.00 40.50 34.26
N LEU A 351 12.12 41.19 34.03
CA LEU A 351 12.76 41.29 32.71
C LEU A 351 13.27 39.91 32.23
N GLY A 352 13.82 39.09 33.12
CA GLY A 352 14.23 37.71 32.83
C GLY A 352 13.05 36.82 32.45
N ALA A 353 11.95 36.88 33.21
CA ALA A 353 10.71 36.18 32.94
C ALA A 353 10.09 36.60 31.59
N ARG A 354 10.12 37.91 31.28
CA ARG A 354 9.65 38.43 30.00
C ARG A 354 10.53 37.98 28.83
N SER A 355 11.86 38.02 28.96
CA SER A 355 12.78 37.48 27.94
C SER A 355 12.55 35.99 27.67
N SER A 356 12.25 35.21 28.73
CA SER A 356 11.86 33.80 28.61
C SER A 356 10.53 33.61 27.87
N MET A 357 9.55 34.51 28.09
CA MET A 357 8.28 34.51 27.36
C MET A 357 8.47 34.89 25.88
N ASP A 358 9.27 35.91 25.58
CA ASP A 358 9.55 36.36 24.21
C ASP A 358 10.24 35.26 23.38
N LYS A 359 11.16 34.49 23.98
CA LYS A 359 11.76 33.30 23.35
C LYS A 359 10.72 32.23 23.00
N LYS A 360 9.83 31.89 23.94
CA LYS A 360 8.74 30.93 23.70
C LYS A 360 7.77 31.42 22.62
N LEU A 361 7.48 32.72 22.56
CA LEU A 361 6.67 33.31 21.49
C LEU A 361 7.36 33.23 20.13
N ALA A 362 8.68 33.41 20.07
CA ALA A 362 9.45 33.21 18.84
C ALA A 362 9.47 31.73 18.40
N GLU A 363 9.68 30.79 19.32
CA GLU A 363 9.63 29.35 19.07
C GLU A 363 8.25 28.92 18.52
N LEU A 364 7.15 29.36 19.15
CA LEU A 364 5.79 29.06 18.70
C LEU A 364 5.45 29.68 17.33
N ARG A 365 6.02 30.84 17.00
CA ARG A 365 5.90 31.44 15.65
C ARG A 365 6.65 30.62 14.61
N GLY A 366 7.91 30.25 14.88
CA GLY A 366 8.70 29.40 13.96
C GLY A 366 8.07 28.03 13.74
N GLU A 367 7.49 27.43 14.78
CA GLU A 367 6.74 26.17 14.69
C GLU A 367 5.46 26.32 13.84
N MET A 368 4.75 27.45 13.98
CA MET A 368 3.59 27.76 13.14
C MET A 368 3.98 27.91 11.65
N GLU A 369 5.07 28.63 11.36
CA GLU A 369 5.61 28.79 10.00
C GLU A 369 6.05 27.44 9.40
N ARG A 370 6.74 26.60 10.19
CA ARG A 370 7.14 25.24 9.80
C ARG A 370 5.92 24.40 9.43
N LEU A 371 4.89 24.38 10.27
CA LEU A 371 3.65 23.65 10.02
C LEU A 371 2.87 24.18 8.81
N GLN A 372 2.90 25.50 8.54
CA GLN A 372 2.30 26.08 7.33
C GLN A 372 3.05 25.63 6.06
N ALA A 373 4.39 25.67 6.07
CA ALA A 373 5.22 25.20 4.96
C ALA A 373 5.01 23.70 4.69
N GLU A 374 4.93 22.87 5.73
CA GLU A 374 4.63 21.44 5.61
C GLU A 374 3.23 21.19 5.06
N ASN A 375 2.22 21.96 5.49
CA ASN A 375 0.86 21.86 4.97
C ASN A 375 0.82 22.18 3.46
N ALA A 376 1.51 23.24 3.03
CA ALA A 376 1.65 23.58 1.60
C ALA A 376 2.38 22.49 0.79
N ALA A 377 3.49 21.93 1.32
CA ALA A 377 4.20 20.82 0.69
C ALA A 377 3.34 19.55 0.60
N GLU A 378 2.51 19.29 1.61
CA GLU A 378 1.53 18.21 1.65
C GLU A 378 0.40 18.38 0.63
N TRP A 379 -0.06 19.61 0.37
CA TRP A 379 -0.99 19.88 -0.73
C TRP A 379 -0.35 19.59 -2.08
N GLY A 380 0.87 20.06 -2.32
CA GLY A 380 1.62 19.76 -3.56
C GLY A 380 1.98 18.28 -3.74
N ARG A 381 2.20 17.53 -2.65
CA ARG A 381 2.33 16.06 -2.69
C ARG A 381 1.01 15.39 -3.08
N ARG A 382 -0.10 15.81 -2.47
CA ARG A 382 -1.44 15.27 -2.74
C ARG A 382 -1.87 15.51 -4.19
N GLU A 383 -1.65 16.70 -4.72
CA GLU A 383 -2.00 17.03 -6.10
C GLU A 383 -1.27 16.11 -7.09
N ARG A 384 0.05 15.95 -6.94
CA ARG A 384 0.84 15.03 -7.76
C ARG A 384 0.32 13.59 -7.70
N LEU A 385 0.04 13.07 -6.49
CA LEU A 385 -0.51 11.73 -6.33
C LEU A 385 -1.91 11.57 -6.97
N GLU A 386 -2.76 12.60 -6.94
CA GLU A 386 -4.05 12.57 -7.63
C GLU A 386 -3.87 12.58 -9.17
N THR A 387 -2.91 13.35 -9.69
CA THR A 387 -2.59 13.31 -11.14
C THR A 387 -2.03 11.95 -11.59
N GLU A 388 -1.15 11.34 -10.80
CA GLU A 388 -0.58 10.01 -11.06
C GLU A 388 -1.64 8.92 -10.99
N LYS A 389 -2.50 8.94 -9.95
CA LYS A 389 -3.68 8.08 -9.84
C LYS A 389 -4.56 8.16 -11.10
N LEU A 390 -4.90 9.37 -11.54
CA LEU A 390 -5.71 9.58 -12.75
C LEU A 390 -4.99 9.12 -14.04
N ALA A 391 -3.66 9.12 -14.08
CA ALA A 391 -2.90 8.53 -15.19
C ALA A 391 -2.99 6.99 -15.16
N LEU A 392 -2.72 6.38 -14.01
CA LEU A 392 -2.82 4.93 -13.79
C LEU A 392 -4.24 4.39 -14.04
N GLU A 393 -5.29 5.13 -13.68
CA GLU A 393 -6.68 4.77 -13.99
C GLU A 393 -6.96 4.73 -15.51
N ARG A 394 -6.41 5.69 -16.27
CA ARG A 394 -6.51 5.70 -17.74
C ARG A 394 -5.76 4.53 -18.37
N ASP A 395 -4.56 4.22 -17.88
CA ASP A 395 -3.76 3.11 -18.40
C ASP A 395 -4.35 1.74 -18.02
N ASN A 396 -4.92 1.61 -16.81
CA ASN A 396 -5.67 0.42 -16.42
C ASN A 396 -6.89 0.18 -17.33
N LYS A 397 -7.59 1.26 -17.73
CA LYS A 397 -8.69 1.18 -18.71
C LYS A 397 -8.21 0.74 -20.11
N LYS A 398 -7.05 1.24 -20.58
CA LYS A 398 -6.43 0.79 -21.85
C LYS A 398 -6.05 -0.70 -21.80
N LEU A 399 -5.41 -1.14 -20.71
CA LEU A 399 -5.01 -2.53 -20.55
C LEU A 399 -6.22 -3.47 -20.48
N ARG A 400 -7.31 -3.08 -19.81
CA ARG A 400 -8.56 -3.86 -19.80
C ARG A 400 -9.17 -4.03 -21.18
N SER A 401 -9.25 -2.96 -21.98
CA SER A 401 -9.76 -3.04 -23.36
C SER A 401 -8.84 -3.89 -24.26
N GLN A 402 -7.52 -3.79 -24.11
CA GLN A 402 -6.59 -4.67 -24.82
C GLN A 402 -6.73 -6.15 -24.46
N ILE A 403 -7.01 -6.46 -23.18
CA ILE A 403 -7.31 -7.84 -22.74
C ILE A 403 -8.60 -8.31 -23.39
N GLU A 404 -9.67 -7.52 -23.35
CA GLU A 404 -10.97 -7.82 -23.98
C GLU A 404 -10.83 -8.06 -25.49
N ASP A 405 -10.11 -7.19 -26.21
CA ASP A 405 -9.81 -7.33 -27.64
C ASP A 405 -9.05 -8.64 -27.97
N LEU A 406 -8.07 -9.02 -27.13
CA LEU A 406 -7.28 -10.23 -27.31
C LEU A 406 -8.07 -11.50 -26.96
N GLU A 407 -8.89 -11.44 -25.90
CA GLU A 407 -9.81 -12.52 -25.53
C GLU A 407 -10.86 -12.75 -26.63
N GLU A 408 -11.41 -11.67 -27.22
CA GLU A 408 -12.36 -11.80 -28.33
C GLU A 408 -11.67 -12.35 -29.58
N GLN A 409 -10.44 -11.92 -29.91
CA GLN A 409 -9.65 -12.50 -31.00
C GLN A 409 -9.37 -14.00 -30.78
N LEU A 410 -9.03 -14.41 -29.56
CA LEU A 410 -8.84 -15.83 -29.22
C LEU A 410 -10.16 -16.61 -29.33
N ALA A 411 -11.28 -16.04 -28.88
CA ALA A 411 -12.60 -16.64 -29.00
C ALA A 411 -13.06 -16.76 -30.48
N ARG A 412 -12.77 -15.76 -31.32
CA ARG A 412 -12.99 -15.78 -32.77
C ARG A 412 -12.15 -16.88 -33.43
N LYS A 413 -10.84 -16.96 -33.14
CA LYS A 413 -9.96 -18.02 -33.66
C LYS A 413 -10.39 -19.42 -33.23
N ARG A 414 -10.78 -19.62 -31.96
CA ARG A 414 -11.33 -20.88 -31.46
C ARG A 414 -12.60 -21.30 -32.20
N ARG A 415 -13.54 -20.37 -32.42
CA ARG A 415 -14.76 -20.62 -33.20
C ARG A 415 -14.46 -20.98 -34.66
N GLN A 416 -13.53 -20.27 -35.30
CA GLN A 416 -13.09 -20.56 -36.68
C GLN A 416 -12.47 -21.96 -36.78
N ALA A 417 -11.54 -22.30 -35.89
CA ALA A 417 -10.92 -23.62 -35.85
C ALA A 417 -11.94 -24.75 -35.60
N ALA A 418 -12.87 -24.56 -34.67
CA ALA A 418 -13.96 -25.50 -34.42
C ALA A 418 -14.85 -25.68 -35.67
N SER A 419 -15.24 -24.59 -36.34
CA SER A 419 -16.06 -24.67 -37.55
C SER A 419 -15.36 -25.36 -38.72
N ALA A 420 -14.04 -25.20 -38.86
CA ALA A 420 -13.24 -25.88 -39.88
C ALA A 420 -13.15 -27.39 -39.60
N LEU A 421 -12.88 -27.77 -38.35
CA LEU A 421 -12.87 -29.17 -37.94
C LEU A 421 -14.25 -29.84 -38.10
N ASP A 422 -15.34 -29.12 -37.82
CA ASP A 422 -16.71 -29.61 -38.06
C ASP A 422 -17.02 -29.80 -39.55
N THR A 423 -16.50 -28.95 -40.45
CA THR A 423 -16.67 -29.14 -41.90
C THR A 423 -15.82 -30.29 -42.42
N ASP A 424 -14.58 -30.43 -41.95
CA ASP A 424 -13.69 -31.52 -42.36
C ASP A 424 -14.23 -32.87 -41.87
N LEU A 425 -14.71 -32.93 -40.63
CA LEU A 425 -15.34 -34.12 -40.04
C LEU A 425 -16.59 -34.54 -40.82
N LYS A 426 -17.45 -33.60 -41.23
CA LYS A 426 -18.62 -33.90 -42.09
C LYS A 426 -18.20 -34.43 -43.46
N THR A 427 -17.17 -33.84 -44.06
CA THR A 427 -16.64 -34.26 -45.37
C THR A 427 -16.09 -35.68 -45.31
N ILE A 428 -15.23 -35.96 -44.32
CA ILE A 428 -14.67 -37.30 -44.06
C ILE A 428 -15.79 -38.31 -43.75
N GLN A 429 -16.83 -37.92 -43.01
CA GLN A 429 -18.00 -38.79 -42.77
C GLN A 429 -18.76 -39.12 -44.07
N SER A 430 -18.97 -38.15 -44.97
CA SER A 430 -19.60 -38.43 -46.27
C SER A 430 -18.75 -39.33 -47.15
N GLU A 431 -17.44 -39.07 -47.26
CA GLU A 431 -16.53 -39.92 -48.04
C GLU A 431 -16.47 -41.35 -47.48
N LEU A 432 -16.41 -41.50 -46.15
CA LEU A 432 -16.42 -42.81 -45.50
C LEU A 432 -17.74 -43.56 -45.73
N PHE A 433 -18.88 -42.86 -45.77
CA PHE A 433 -20.16 -43.46 -46.12
C PHE A 433 -20.19 -43.92 -47.59
N GLU A 434 -19.72 -43.10 -48.52
CA GLU A 434 -19.62 -43.44 -49.94
C GLU A 434 -18.69 -44.64 -50.18
N ARG A 435 -17.50 -44.65 -49.56
CA ARG A 435 -16.55 -45.78 -49.65
C ARG A 435 -17.13 -47.07 -49.07
N ASN A 436 -17.90 -47.00 -47.98
CA ASN A 436 -18.58 -48.18 -47.44
C ASN A 436 -19.68 -48.70 -48.39
N LYS A 437 -20.38 -47.81 -49.10
CA LYS A 437 -21.35 -48.17 -50.13
C LYS A 437 -20.67 -48.82 -51.33
N GLU A 438 -19.64 -48.20 -51.90
CA GLU A 438 -18.81 -48.76 -52.97
C GLU A 438 -18.28 -50.16 -52.61
N LEU A 439 -17.81 -50.33 -51.37
CA LEU A 439 -17.29 -51.60 -50.86
C LEU A 439 -18.41 -52.66 -50.74
N ALA A 440 -19.62 -52.28 -50.35
CA ALA A 440 -20.78 -53.17 -50.35
C ALA A 440 -21.19 -53.60 -51.78
N ASP A 441 -21.20 -52.66 -52.72
CA ASP A 441 -21.49 -52.92 -54.14
C ASP A 441 -20.43 -53.86 -54.75
N LEU A 442 -19.14 -53.62 -54.48
CA LEU A 442 -18.04 -54.51 -54.89
C LEU A 442 -18.15 -55.91 -54.28
N ARG A 443 -18.53 -56.04 -53.00
CA ARG A 443 -18.80 -57.34 -52.36
C ARG A 443 -19.95 -58.07 -53.06
N HIS A 444 -21.01 -57.36 -53.45
CA HIS A 444 -22.13 -57.95 -54.19
C HIS A 444 -21.70 -58.44 -55.58
N VAL A 445 -21.00 -57.60 -56.36
CA VAL A 445 -20.47 -57.96 -57.69
C VAL A 445 -19.50 -59.13 -57.61
N HIS A 446 -18.57 -59.13 -56.66
CA HIS A 446 -17.65 -60.25 -56.42
C HIS A 446 -18.40 -61.55 -56.11
N THR A 447 -19.45 -61.49 -55.28
CA THR A 447 -20.29 -62.66 -54.96
C THR A 447 -21.02 -63.19 -56.19
N LYS A 448 -21.54 -62.30 -57.05
CA LYS A 448 -22.18 -62.66 -58.32
C LYS A 448 -21.19 -63.31 -59.30
N LEU A 449 -20.02 -62.71 -59.49
CA LEU A 449 -18.94 -63.27 -60.34
C LEU A 449 -18.46 -64.63 -59.82
N LYS A 450 -18.32 -64.79 -58.50
CA LYS A 450 -17.97 -66.08 -57.88
C LYS A 450 -19.00 -67.17 -58.20
N LYS A 451 -20.30 -66.85 -58.17
CA LYS A 451 -21.38 -67.77 -58.55
C LYS A 451 -21.29 -68.13 -60.04
N GLN A 452 -21.14 -67.15 -60.92
CA GLN A 452 -20.98 -67.37 -62.37
C GLN A 452 -19.75 -68.22 -62.70
N TYR A 453 -18.62 -68.01 -62.00
CA TYR A 453 -17.43 -68.83 -62.14
C TYR A 453 -17.69 -70.28 -61.70
N GLN A 454 -18.41 -70.50 -60.60
CA GLN A 454 -18.80 -71.85 -60.16
C GLN A 454 -19.74 -72.53 -61.17
N GLU A 455 -20.69 -71.79 -61.74
CA GLU A 455 -21.57 -72.27 -62.82
C GLU A 455 -20.75 -72.68 -64.06
N LYS A 456 -19.80 -71.84 -64.52
CA LYS A 456 -18.91 -72.19 -65.65
C LYS A 456 -17.94 -73.33 -65.36
N MET A 457 -17.44 -73.47 -64.13
CA MET A 457 -16.64 -74.63 -63.72
C MET A 457 -17.46 -75.93 -63.76
N ALA A 458 -18.75 -75.88 -63.38
CA ALA A 458 -19.64 -77.02 -63.50
C ALA A 458 -19.95 -77.36 -64.97
N GLU A 459 -20.28 -76.37 -65.80
CA GLU A 459 -20.47 -76.56 -67.25
C GLU A 459 -19.24 -77.19 -67.91
N LEU A 460 -18.04 -76.70 -67.60
CA LEU A 460 -16.77 -77.25 -68.07
C LEU A 460 -16.58 -78.71 -67.64
N ALA A 461 -16.88 -79.03 -66.37
CA ALA A 461 -16.80 -80.41 -65.89
C ALA A 461 -17.80 -81.35 -66.59
N HIS A 462 -19.01 -80.86 -66.93
CA HIS A 462 -19.96 -81.62 -67.76
C HIS A 462 -19.47 -81.78 -69.21
N ALA A 463 -18.85 -80.76 -69.80
CA ALA A 463 -18.27 -80.84 -71.13
C ALA A 463 -17.10 -81.83 -71.20
N ASN A 464 -16.18 -81.79 -70.22
CA ASN A 464 -15.06 -82.73 -70.14
C ASN A 464 -15.55 -84.19 -70.04
N ARG A 465 -16.57 -84.48 -69.21
CA ARG A 465 -17.16 -85.84 -69.14
C ARG A 465 -17.72 -86.32 -70.48
N ARG A 466 -18.32 -85.44 -71.29
CA ARG A 466 -18.76 -85.80 -72.66
C ARG A 466 -17.58 -86.07 -73.59
N VAL A 467 -16.52 -85.28 -73.49
CA VAL A 467 -15.28 -85.54 -74.25
C VAL A 467 -14.66 -86.88 -73.83
N GLU A 468 -14.58 -87.18 -72.53
CA GLU A 468 -14.11 -88.47 -72.00
C GLU A 468 -14.96 -89.66 -72.49
N GLN A 469 -16.29 -89.48 -72.58
CA GLN A 469 -17.21 -90.47 -73.17
C GLN A 469 -16.93 -90.69 -74.65
N HIS A 470 -16.87 -89.64 -75.47
CA HIS A 470 -16.55 -89.76 -76.89
C HIS A 470 -15.14 -90.29 -77.14
N GLU A 471 -14.16 -89.97 -76.29
CA GLU A 471 -12.84 -90.59 -76.34
C GLU A 471 -12.89 -92.10 -76.08
N ALA A 472 -13.73 -92.54 -75.14
CA ALA A 472 -13.92 -93.96 -74.86
C ALA A 472 -14.64 -94.69 -76.01
N GLU A 473 -15.64 -94.05 -76.62
CA GLU A 473 -16.31 -94.53 -77.83
C GLU A 473 -15.33 -94.65 -79.01
N VAL A 474 -14.52 -93.63 -79.26
CA VAL A 474 -13.47 -93.63 -80.29
C VAL A 474 -12.42 -94.72 -80.00
N LYS A 475 -12.02 -94.93 -78.75
CA LYS A 475 -11.13 -96.05 -78.36
C LYS A 475 -11.78 -97.41 -78.65
N LYS A 476 -13.06 -97.59 -78.32
CA LYS A 476 -13.82 -98.82 -78.61
C LYS A 476 -13.96 -99.07 -80.12
N LEU A 477 -14.27 -98.04 -80.91
CA LEU A 477 -14.36 -98.13 -82.37
C LEU A 477 -13.01 -98.44 -83.00
N ARG A 478 -11.91 -97.83 -82.52
CA ARG A 478 -10.54 -98.18 -82.95
C ARG A 478 -10.22 -99.65 -82.71
N LEU A 479 -10.53 -100.18 -81.51
CA LEU A 479 -10.34 -101.60 -81.20
C LEU A 479 -11.19 -102.51 -82.11
N ARG A 480 -12.46 -102.17 -82.40
CA ARG A 480 -13.28 -102.94 -83.34
C ARG A 480 -12.75 -102.85 -84.78
N VAL A 481 -12.16 -101.73 -85.20
CA VAL A 481 -11.47 -101.60 -86.50
C VAL A 481 -10.20 -102.45 -86.54
N GLU A 482 -9.44 -102.54 -85.45
CA GLU A 482 -8.27 -103.43 -85.35
C GLU A 482 -8.68 -104.92 -85.38
N GLU A 483 -9.79 -105.26 -84.73
CA GLU A 483 -10.39 -106.60 -84.77
C GLU A 483 -10.91 -106.96 -86.17
N LEU A 484 -11.69 -106.07 -86.82
CA LEU A 484 -12.14 -106.23 -88.21
C LEU A 484 -10.99 -106.35 -89.21
N LYS A 485 -9.87 -105.64 -89.00
CA LYS A 485 -8.66 -105.81 -89.83
C LYS A 485 -8.02 -107.18 -89.65
N LYS A 486 -8.10 -107.75 -88.45
CA LYS A 486 -7.60 -109.10 -88.17
C LYS A 486 -8.55 -110.16 -88.75
N GLU A 487 -9.86 -109.99 -88.62
CA GLU A 487 -10.88 -110.83 -89.27
C GLU A 487 -10.72 -110.79 -90.80
N LEU A 488 -10.48 -109.61 -91.39
CA LEU A 488 -10.19 -109.45 -92.82
C LEU A 488 -8.93 -110.20 -93.24
N GLY A 489 -7.81 -110.02 -92.52
CA GLY A 489 -6.57 -110.75 -92.81
C GLY A 489 -6.73 -112.28 -92.71
N GLN A 490 -7.54 -112.75 -91.76
CA GLN A 490 -7.90 -114.18 -91.66
C GLN A 490 -8.74 -114.65 -92.87
N ALA A 491 -9.69 -113.85 -93.33
CA ALA A 491 -10.47 -114.17 -94.54
C ALA A 491 -9.62 -114.11 -95.82
N GLU A 492 -8.61 -113.22 -95.88
CA GLU A 492 -7.60 -113.18 -96.94
C GLU A 492 -6.72 -114.45 -96.92
N ASP A 493 -6.24 -114.88 -95.74
CA ASP A 493 -5.49 -116.13 -95.56
C ASP A 493 -6.34 -117.36 -95.98
N GLU A 494 -7.61 -117.43 -95.58
CA GLU A 494 -8.57 -118.48 -95.97
C GLU A 494 -8.83 -118.47 -97.49
N LEU A 495 -8.94 -117.30 -98.10
CA LEU A 495 -9.10 -117.14 -99.55
C LEU A 495 -7.85 -117.60 -100.30
N ASP A 496 -6.66 -117.32 -99.80
CA ASP A 496 -5.40 -117.81 -100.37
C ASP A 496 -5.25 -119.32 -100.18
N GLU A 497 -5.69 -119.87 -99.04
CA GLU A 497 -5.77 -121.32 -98.84
C GLU A 497 -6.78 -121.97 -99.78
N ALA A 498 -7.95 -121.37 -100.00
CA ALA A 498 -8.94 -121.82 -100.99
C ALA A 498 -8.39 -121.73 -102.43
N HIS A 499 -7.65 -120.67 -102.79
CA HIS A 499 -6.95 -120.59 -104.08
C HIS A 499 -5.83 -121.64 -104.20
N ASN A 500 -5.15 -121.99 -103.09
CA ASN A 500 -4.17 -123.07 -103.05
C ASN A 500 -4.85 -124.45 -103.21
N GLN A 501 -6.01 -124.66 -102.60
CA GLN A 501 -6.83 -125.86 -102.79
C GLN A 501 -7.34 -125.95 -104.23
N THR A 502 -7.88 -124.87 -104.80
CA THR A 502 -8.27 -124.80 -106.22
C THR A 502 -7.10 -125.10 -107.14
N ARG A 503 -5.91 -124.55 -106.89
CA ARG A 503 -4.68 -124.88 -107.65
C ARG A 503 -4.26 -126.35 -107.50
N LYS A 504 -4.45 -126.98 -106.34
CA LYS A 504 -4.21 -128.43 -106.13
C LYS A 504 -5.23 -129.27 -106.90
N LEU A 505 -6.52 -128.95 -106.78
CA LEU A 505 -7.62 -129.63 -107.48
C LEU A 505 -7.52 -129.46 -108.99
N GLN A 506 -7.08 -128.30 -109.49
CA GLN A 506 -6.84 -128.08 -110.91
C GLN A 506 -5.72 -128.99 -111.43
N ARG A 507 -4.57 -129.09 -110.75
CA ARG A 507 -3.52 -130.05 -111.13
C ARG A 507 -4.03 -131.49 -111.13
N SER A 508 -4.80 -131.88 -110.11
CA SER A 508 -5.40 -133.21 -110.05
C SER A 508 -6.44 -133.45 -111.16
N LEU A 509 -7.19 -132.42 -111.57
CA LEU A 509 -8.10 -132.47 -112.72
C LEU A 509 -7.32 -132.60 -114.03
N ASP A 510 -6.23 -131.84 -114.20
CA ASP A 510 -5.37 -131.89 -115.39
C ASP A 510 -4.69 -133.28 -115.48
N GLU A 511 -4.20 -133.85 -114.37
CA GLU A 511 -3.71 -135.24 -114.28
C GLU A 511 -4.79 -136.28 -114.66
N GLN A 512 -6.05 -136.08 -114.23
CA GLN A 512 -7.17 -136.95 -114.62
C GLN A 512 -7.55 -136.78 -116.10
N VAL A 513 -7.41 -135.57 -116.65
CA VAL A 513 -7.61 -135.30 -118.09
C VAL A 513 -6.50 -135.99 -118.89
N GLU A 514 -5.23 -135.86 -118.52
CA GLU A 514 -4.12 -136.59 -119.16
C GLU A 514 -4.29 -138.12 -119.08
N GLN A 515 -4.82 -138.65 -117.97
CA GLN A 515 -5.17 -140.07 -117.87
C GLN A 515 -6.30 -140.44 -118.84
N SER A 516 -7.34 -139.61 -118.94
CA SER A 516 -8.46 -139.82 -119.86
C SER A 516 -8.01 -139.74 -121.32
N GLU A 517 -7.17 -138.77 -121.68
CA GLU A 517 -6.60 -138.61 -123.01
C GLU A 517 -5.70 -139.80 -123.38
N ASN A 518 -4.86 -140.27 -122.46
CA ASN A 518 -4.06 -141.50 -122.67
C ASN A 518 -4.93 -142.73 -122.91
N LEU A 519 -6.03 -142.90 -122.16
CA LEU A 519 -7.00 -143.97 -122.38
C LEU A 519 -7.74 -143.82 -123.72
N GLN A 520 -7.98 -142.58 -124.16
CA GLN A 520 -8.63 -142.28 -125.44
C GLN A 520 -7.70 -142.58 -126.63
N VAL A 521 -6.41 -142.27 -126.52
CA VAL A 521 -5.38 -142.71 -127.50
C VAL A 521 -5.28 -144.23 -127.56
N GLN A 522 -5.39 -144.94 -126.43
CA GLN A 522 -5.45 -146.41 -126.42
C GLN A 522 -6.69 -146.95 -127.12
N LEU A 523 -7.86 -146.30 -126.96
CA LEU A 523 -9.08 -146.65 -127.68
C LEU A 523 -8.94 -146.42 -129.20
N GLU A 524 -8.35 -145.32 -129.65
CA GLU A 524 -8.08 -145.07 -131.08
C GLU A 524 -7.08 -146.07 -131.68
N HIS A 525 -6.07 -146.47 -130.91
CA HIS A 525 -5.09 -147.47 -131.33
C HIS A 525 -5.72 -148.87 -131.48
N LEU A 526 -6.65 -149.23 -130.60
CA LEU A 526 -7.45 -150.46 -130.71
C LEU A 526 -8.48 -150.39 -131.85
N GLN A 527 -9.13 -149.24 -132.08
CA GLN A 527 -10.00 -149.02 -133.23
C GLN A 527 -9.26 -149.13 -134.57
N SER A 528 -8.01 -148.67 -134.65
CA SER A 528 -7.20 -148.78 -135.87
C SER A 528 -6.85 -150.22 -136.25
N ARG A 529 -6.76 -151.15 -135.28
CA ARG A 529 -6.58 -152.58 -135.55
C ARG A 529 -7.85 -153.32 -135.95
N LEU A 530 -9.04 -152.79 -135.66
CA LEU A 530 -10.32 -153.47 -135.90
C LEU A 530 -10.92 -153.21 -137.31
N ARG A 531 -10.29 -152.35 -138.13
CA ARG A 531 -10.82 -151.91 -139.44
C ARG A 531 -10.74 -152.94 -140.59
N ARG A 532 -10.66 -154.25 -140.29
CA ARG A 532 -10.67 -155.33 -141.30
C ARG A 532 -11.52 -156.56 -140.98
N GLN A 533 -12.61 -156.45 -140.19
CA GLN A 533 -13.84 -157.25 -140.40
C GLN A 533 -15.02 -156.71 -139.56
N GLN A 534 -16.17 -156.46 -140.20
CA GLN A 534 -17.47 -156.08 -139.61
C GLN A 534 -17.60 -154.75 -138.82
N ASN A 535 -18.63 -153.96 -139.17
CA ASN A 535 -19.13 -152.76 -138.49
C ASN A 535 -20.48 -152.36 -139.14
N PRO A 536 -21.32 -151.46 -138.57
CA PRO A 536 -21.24 -150.84 -137.25
C PRO A 536 -22.47 -150.98 -136.33
N GLY A 537 -22.23 -150.91 -135.02
CA GLY A 537 -23.26 -150.73 -134.00
C GLY A 537 -22.76 -149.98 -132.77
N LEU A 538 -23.40 -148.83 -132.50
CA LEU A 538 -23.81 -148.25 -131.20
C LEU A 538 -22.84 -148.05 -129.99
N PHE A 539 -23.02 -146.86 -129.39
CA PHE A 539 -23.01 -146.49 -127.94
C PHE A 539 -21.72 -146.05 -127.19
N GLY A 540 -21.82 -144.93 -126.44
CA GLY A 540 -20.84 -144.56 -125.40
C GLY A 540 -20.77 -143.10 -124.87
N LYS A 541 -21.76 -142.66 -124.05
CA LYS A 541 -21.78 -141.61 -122.97
C LYS A 541 -20.68 -140.51 -122.79
N MET A 542 -21.16 -139.29 -122.45
CA MET A 542 -20.62 -138.22 -121.54
C MET A 542 -19.16 -137.73 -121.74
N ARG A 543 -18.80 -136.44 -121.63
CA ARG A 543 -19.25 -135.38 -120.69
C ARG A 543 -18.80 -133.97 -121.17
N SER A 544 -19.41 -132.90 -120.64
CA SER A 544 -18.84 -131.54 -120.40
C SER A 544 -18.83 -130.42 -121.48
N SER A 545 -19.56 -129.32 -121.14
CA SER A 545 -19.16 -127.89 -121.14
C SER A 545 -18.71 -127.13 -122.42
N ARG A 546 -19.52 -126.15 -122.87
CA ARG A 546 -19.26 -124.67 -122.77
C ARG A 546 -20.35 -123.81 -123.47
N PHE A 547 -20.61 -122.61 -122.93
CA PHE A 547 -21.43 -121.46 -123.42
C PHE A 547 -22.94 -121.73 -123.69
N SER A 548 -23.95 -121.09 -123.07
CA SER A 548 -24.24 -119.67 -122.71
C SER A 548 -24.87 -118.86 -123.85
N PRO A 549 -25.82 -117.92 -123.61
CA PRO A 549 -26.63 -117.66 -122.40
C PRO A 549 -27.98 -118.43 -122.48
N ASP A 550 -29.12 -118.17 -121.81
CA ASP A 550 -29.61 -117.17 -120.82
C ASP A 550 -30.46 -117.90 -119.74
N ASN A 551 -30.94 -117.23 -118.67
CA ASN A 551 -31.50 -117.93 -117.49
C ASN A 551 -32.69 -117.23 -116.77
N PRO A 552 -33.71 -117.96 -116.26
CA PRO A 552 -34.78 -117.45 -115.38
C PRO A 552 -34.64 -117.82 -113.88
N ASP A 553 -35.38 -117.07 -113.04
CA ASP A 553 -35.78 -117.26 -111.61
C ASP A 553 -34.76 -117.54 -110.48
N GLY A 554 -34.89 -116.77 -109.39
CA GLY A 554 -34.26 -116.99 -108.07
C GLY A 554 -34.28 -115.73 -107.15
N PRO A 555 -34.88 -115.77 -105.93
CA PRO A 555 -35.11 -114.56 -105.09
C PRO A 555 -34.23 -114.46 -103.82
N ALA A 556 -34.08 -113.24 -103.26
CA ALA A 556 -33.82 -112.98 -101.82
C ALA A 556 -34.01 -111.49 -101.40
N SER A 557 -34.59 -111.29 -100.20
CA SER A 557 -34.39 -110.26 -99.14
C SER A 557 -33.58 -108.97 -99.41
N ASP A 558 -34.10 -107.78 -99.04
CA ASP A 558 -33.98 -107.09 -97.71
C ASP A 558 -32.58 -106.48 -97.47
N LEU A 559 -32.36 -105.27 -96.94
CA LEU A 559 -33.17 -104.19 -96.33
C LEU A 559 -32.45 -102.83 -96.58
N ASP A 560 -32.94 -101.72 -96.01
CA ASP A 560 -32.40 -100.33 -95.93
C ASP A 560 -33.28 -99.29 -96.69
N GLU A 561 -33.51 -98.06 -96.22
CA GLU A 561 -33.25 -97.38 -94.93
C GLU A 561 -34.19 -96.14 -94.80
N GLU A 562 -34.33 -95.58 -93.58
CA GLU A 562 -34.86 -94.23 -93.26
C GLU A 562 -36.36 -93.94 -93.61
N GLU A 563 -37.11 -93.04 -92.97
CA GLU A 563 -36.84 -91.96 -92.00
C GLU A 563 -38.10 -91.67 -91.13
N GLU A 564 -37.99 -90.80 -90.10
CA GLU A 564 -39.11 -90.11 -89.41
C GLU A 564 -40.14 -90.96 -88.58
N GLU A 565 -40.73 -90.55 -87.44
CA GLU A 565 -40.63 -89.35 -86.57
C GLU A 565 -41.23 -89.72 -85.17
N LEU A 566 -41.19 -88.77 -84.21
CA LEU A 566 -42.03 -88.62 -83.00
C LEU A 566 -41.60 -89.23 -81.63
N GLN A 567 -41.26 -88.27 -80.75
CA GLN A 567 -41.95 -87.97 -79.47
C GLN A 567 -41.44 -88.48 -78.11
N ILE A 568 -41.68 -87.62 -77.11
CA ILE A 568 -41.77 -87.85 -75.65
C ILE A 568 -40.42 -88.02 -74.91
N GLN A 569 -40.12 -87.40 -73.76
CA GLN A 569 -40.70 -86.27 -72.99
C GLN A 569 -39.70 -85.85 -71.88
N ILE A 570 -39.86 -84.62 -71.35
CA ILE A 570 -39.69 -84.22 -69.92
C ILE A 570 -38.37 -84.59 -69.18
N ALA A 571 -37.58 -83.56 -68.81
CA ALA A 571 -37.28 -83.17 -67.40
C ALA A 571 -36.10 -82.18 -67.34
#